data_AF-A0A133UMH1-F1
#
_entry.id   AF-A0A133UMH1-F1
#
_cell.length_a   1.000
_cell.length_b   1.000
_cell.length_c   1.000
_cell.angle_alpha   90.00
_cell.angle_beta   90.00
_cell.angle_gamma   90.00
#
_symmetry.space_group_name_H-M   'P 1'
#
loop_
_entity.id
_entity.type
_entity.pdbx_description
1 polymer ?
#
loop_
_entity_poly.entity_id
_entity_poly.type
_entity_poly.pdbx_seq_one_letter_code
_entity_poly.pdbx_strand_id
1 'polypeptide(L)' 'RVNKSEVQDTFEVPMEFLKKENRKFDTDEDFIEESYMFRDYKIWGATARVLYRFLNLVLS' A
#
# COMPACT_ATOMS: atom_id res chain seq x y z
N ARG A 1 -17.23 15.41 -0.54
CA ARG A 1 -17.94 14.37 0.26
C ARG A 1 -17.77 13.05 -0.50
N VAL A 2 -17.38 11.96 0.15
CA VAL A 2 -17.12 10.68 -0.52
C VAL A 2 -18.44 10.09 -1.05
N ASN A 3 -18.44 9.61 -2.30
CA ASN A 3 -19.59 8.92 -2.87
C ASN A 3 -19.63 7.47 -2.37
N LYS A 4 -20.62 7.15 -1.53
CA LYS A 4 -20.76 5.82 -0.92
C LYS A 4 -21.24 4.74 -1.89
N SER A 5 -21.73 5.09 -3.08
CA SER A 5 -22.09 4.09 -4.10
C SER A 5 -20.86 3.50 -4.80
N GLU A 6 -19.73 4.20 -4.74
CA GLU A 6 -18.48 3.81 -5.42
C GLU A 6 -17.37 3.46 -4.43
N VAL A 7 -17.36 4.10 -3.26
CA VAL A 7 -16.31 3.95 -2.26
C VAL A 7 -16.90 3.33 -0.99
N GLN A 8 -16.45 2.12 -0.68
CA GLN A 8 -16.84 1.42 0.53
C GLN A 8 -16.27 2.09 1.79
N ASP A 9 -15.00 2.49 1.76
CA ASP A 9 -14.32 3.05 2.92
C ASP A 9 -13.13 3.95 2.56
N THR A 10 -12.70 4.79 3.50
CA THR A 10 -11.54 5.67 3.40
C THR A 10 -10.74 5.63 4.69
N PHE A 11 -9.42 5.52 4.57
CA PHE A 11 -8.51 5.52 5.71
C PHE A 11 -7.25 6.31 5.39
N GLU A 12 -6.60 6.79 6.44
CA GLU A 12 -5.32 7.49 6.36
C GLU A 12 -4.21 6.57 6.86
N VAL A 13 -3.07 6.61 6.18
CA VAL A 13 -1.88 5.82 6.52
C VAL A 13 -0.73 6.77 6.79
N PRO A 14 -0.04 6.67 7.95
CA PRO A 14 1.16 7.44 8.18
C PRO A 14 2.22 7.12 7.12
N MET A 15 2.89 8.14 6.57
CA MET A 15 3.92 7.93 5.53
C MET A 15 5.03 6.96 5.96
N GLU A 16 5.42 7.00 7.23
CA GLU A 16 6.39 6.09 7.85
C GLU A 16 6.01 4.60 7.68
N PHE A 17 4.70 4.30 7.58
CA PHE A 17 4.22 2.95 7.38
C PHE A 17 4.57 2.39 5.98
N LEU A 18 4.81 3.26 5.00
CA LEU A 18 5.15 2.86 3.62
C LEU A 18 6.64 2.50 3.44
N LYS A 19 7.42 2.54 4.53
CA LYS A 19 8.83 2.15 4.52
C LYS A 19 9.03 0.68 4.16
N LYS A 20 10.22 0.37 3.65
CA LYS A 20 10.60 -0.97 3.18
C LYS A 20 10.45 -2.03 4.28
N GLU A 21 10.71 -1.70 5.55
CA GLU A 21 10.55 -2.64 6.68
C GLU A 21 9.13 -3.18 6.87
N ASN A 22 8.10 -2.43 6.45
CA ASN A 22 6.70 -2.83 6.59
C ASN A 22 6.17 -3.55 5.34
N ARG A 23 7.00 -3.74 4.32
CA ARG A 23 6.61 -4.43 3.08
C ARG A 23 6.65 -5.94 3.28
N LYS A 24 5.60 -6.60 2.81
CA LYS A 24 5.53 -8.04 2.66
C LYS A 24 5.72 -8.43 1.20
N PHE A 25 6.43 -9.53 1.00
CA PHE A 25 6.60 -10.18 -0.29
C PHE A 25 5.99 -11.57 -0.16
N ASP A 26 4.86 -11.79 -0.84
CA ASP A 26 4.35 -13.13 -1.05
C ASP A 26 4.85 -13.61 -2.40
N THR A 27 5.58 -14.73 -2.40
CA THR A 27 6.03 -15.39 -3.62
C THR A 27 5.12 -16.58 -3.86
N ASP A 28 4.24 -16.45 -4.84
CA ASP A 28 3.62 -17.62 -5.46
C ASP A 28 4.47 -18.02 -6.67
N GLU A 29 4.43 -19.29 -7.09
CA GLU A 29 5.41 -19.89 -8.04
C GLU A 29 5.64 -19.08 -9.33
N ASP A 30 4.68 -18.23 -9.73
CA ASP A 30 4.75 -17.36 -10.91
C ASP A 30 4.74 -15.85 -10.61
N PHE A 31 4.52 -15.41 -9.35
CA PHE A 31 4.31 -14.00 -9.03
C PHE A 31 4.91 -13.56 -7.69
N ILE A 32 5.63 -12.44 -7.71
CA ILE A 32 6.02 -11.71 -6.51
C ILE A 32 4.98 -10.62 -6.25
N GLU A 33 4.20 -10.79 -5.18
CA GLU A 33 3.25 -9.77 -4.73
C GLU A 33 3.86 -8.88 -3.65
N GLU A 34 3.99 -7.59 -3.95
CA GLU A 34 4.34 -6.58 -2.95
C GLU A 34 3.08 -6.06 -2.26
N SER A 35 3.05 -6.11 -0.93
CA SER A 35 1.94 -5.59 -0.15
C SER A 35 2.35 -4.95 1.18
N TYR A 36 1.45 -4.14 1.74
CA TYR A 36 1.50 -3.61 3.10
C TYR A 36 0.20 -4.00 3.82
N MET A 37 0.32 -4.41 5.09
CA MET A 37 -0.83 -4.76 5.93
C MET A 37 -1.04 -3.68 6.99
N PHE A 38 -1.99 -2.77 6.78
CA PHE A 38 -2.29 -1.68 7.71
C PHE A 38 -3.63 -1.93 8.40
N ARG A 39 -3.62 -2.22 9.71
CA ARG A 39 -4.82 -2.68 10.43
C ARG A 39 -5.41 -3.89 9.70
N ASP A 40 -6.68 -3.83 9.32
CA ASP A 40 -7.39 -4.88 8.60
C ASP A 40 -7.38 -4.67 7.07
N TYR A 41 -6.60 -3.72 6.55
CA TYR A 41 -6.50 -3.43 5.12
C TYR A 41 -5.19 -3.96 4.52
N LYS A 42 -5.32 -4.62 3.36
CA LYS A 42 -4.19 -4.98 2.51
C LYS A 42 -4.05 -3.94 1.39
N ILE A 43 -2.90 -3.27 1.33
CA ILE A 43 -2.53 -2.37 0.23
C ILE A 43 -1.54 -3.13 -0.66
N TRP A 44 -1.91 -3.42 -1.91
CA TRP A 44 -1.13 -4.33 -2.76
C TRP A 44 -1.09 -3.87 -4.22
N GLY A 45 -0.33 -4.60 -5.04
CA GLY A 45 -0.29 -4.41 -6.48
C GLY A 45 0.22 -3.03 -6.90
N ALA A 46 -0.48 -2.40 -7.87
CA ALA A 46 -0.06 -1.11 -8.42
C ALA A 46 -0.07 0.00 -7.36
N THR A 47 -1.05 0.01 -6.46
CA THR A 47 -1.18 1.03 -5.40
C THR A 47 0.01 0.99 -4.45
N ALA A 48 0.40 -0.20 -3.96
CA ALA A 48 1.58 -0.36 -3.11
C ALA A 48 2.87 0.14 -3.78
N ARG A 49 3.03 -0.15 -5.08
CA ARG A 49 4.18 0.29 -5.87
C ARG A 49 4.25 1.81 -6.03
N VAL A 50 3.11 2.45 -6.31
CA VAL A 50 3.03 3.92 -6.44
C VAL A 50 3.39 4.59 -5.12
N LEU A 51 2.81 4.12 -4.01
CA LEU A 51 3.06 4.68 -2.68
C LEU A 51 4.53 4.56 -2.27
N TYR A 52 5.17 3.43 -2.56
CA TYR A 52 6.60 3.27 -2.30
C TYR A 52 7.46 4.24 -3.12
N ARG A 53 7.19 4.36 -4.41
CA ARG A 53 7.93 5.27 -5.29
C ARG A 53 7.75 6.72 -4.84
N PHE A 54 6.52 7.09 -4.45
CA PHE A 54 6.22 8.39 -3.88
C PHE A 54 7.03 8.65 -2.60
N LEU A 55 7.05 7.70 -1.65
CA LEU A 55 7.83 7.84 -0.42
C LEU A 55 9.31 8.07 -0.73
N ASN A 56 9.89 7.29 -1.65
CA ASN A 56 11.29 7.45 -2.04
C ASN A 56 11.57 8.82 -2.65
N LEU A 57 10.65 9.40 -3.43
CA LEU A 57 10.81 10.74 -3.99
C LEU A 57 10.77 11.84 -2.92
N VAL A 58 9.92 11.68 -1.91
CA VAL A 58 9.74 12.70 -0.85
C VAL A 58 10.88 12.67 0.17
N LEU A 59 11.44 11.49 0.45
CA LEU A 59 12.53 11.32 1.41
C LEU A 59 13.95 11.38 0.78
N SER A 60 14.05 11.63 -0.53
CA SER A 60 15.32 11.83 -1.24
C SER A 60 15.92 13.21 -1.00
#